data_AF-A0A7Y5BUH6-F1
#
_entry.id   AF-A0A7Y5BUH6-F1
#
_cell.length_a   1.000
_cell.length_b   1.000
_cell.length_c   1.000
_cell.angle_alpha   90.00
_cell.angle_beta   90.00
_cell.angle_gamma   90.00
#
_symmetry.space_group_name_H-M   'P 1'
#
loop_
_entity.id
_entity.type
_entity.pdbx_description
1 polymer ?
#
loop_
_entity_poly.entity_id
_entity_poly.type
_entity_poly.pdbx_seq_one_letter_code
_entity_poly.pdbx_strand_id
1 'polypeptide(L)'
;MTDKVLSAYTKSCLPRLLVGLGLSLGMFVVVLGVSLFFGFLTSNDLLSRDLAPLVMMGCFLFLFFVLMVGIMLWGLWVRQKRNQQLDGAFTPWGLQPRNYLISGRQYAGTYRGRAVNLYFHVSGGRYVRTPVLEIFVRGNIRTRLGLGSSNVLTRLGGTLTRQKALSIDDPIYEGVLIYPLDESWARTLLANPFVRTALTHLLGKDTPGVRAVVYTPDAVSLTLRHFGLDLITPSAAREWLEDLTALAEQAEKQLPPTITAESSKIEQNAIANRGAFTIPVVVVMLGILFCVVGMVVLVLTMTALTGTFP
;
A
#
# COMPACT_ATOMS: atom_id res chain seq x y z
N MET A 1 6.09 -20.10 -8.64
CA MET A 1 5.26 -19.10 -7.93
C MET A 1 4.21 -19.91 -7.19
N THR A 2 4.24 -19.95 -5.86
CA THR A 2 3.48 -20.93 -5.06
C THR A 2 1.97 -20.65 -5.09
N ASP A 3 1.13 -21.69 -5.03
CA ASP A 3 -0.34 -21.59 -5.06
C ASP A 3 -0.90 -20.62 -3.99
N LYS A 4 -0.18 -20.45 -2.88
CA LYS A 4 -0.50 -19.47 -1.83
C LYS A 4 -0.43 -18.02 -2.33
N VAL A 5 0.59 -17.67 -3.12
CA VAL A 5 0.71 -16.34 -3.73
C VAL A 5 -0.38 -16.14 -4.77
N LEU A 6 -0.68 -17.17 -5.57
CA LEU A 6 -1.75 -17.12 -6.57
C LEU A 6 -3.13 -16.95 -5.93
N SER A 7 -3.40 -17.66 -4.82
CA SER A 7 -4.64 -17.54 -4.04
C SER A 7 -4.79 -16.17 -3.36
N ALA A 8 -3.72 -15.64 -2.77
CA ALA A 8 -3.72 -14.28 -2.25
C ALA A 8 -3.93 -13.23 -3.37
N TYR A 9 -3.40 -13.53 -4.56
CA TYR A 9 -3.53 -12.70 -5.75
C TYR A 9 -4.95 -12.70 -6.31
N THR A 10 -5.58 -13.86 -6.50
CA THR A 10 -6.96 -13.97 -7.00
C THR A 10 -7.96 -13.36 -6.02
N LYS A 11 -7.81 -13.58 -4.71
CA LYS A 11 -8.67 -12.95 -3.68
C LYS A 11 -8.58 -11.43 -3.66
N SER A 12 -7.43 -10.86 -4.04
CA SER A 12 -7.22 -9.41 -4.03
C SER A 12 -7.55 -8.73 -5.36
N CYS A 13 -7.39 -9.44 -6.49
CA CYS A 13 -7.54 -8.88 -7.84
C CYS A 13 -8.97 -9.01 -8.37
N LEU A 14 -9.60 -10.18 -8.19
CA LEU A 14 -10.92 -10.48 -8.76
C LEU A 14 -12.02 -9.51 -8.28
N PRO A 15 -12.15 -9.18 -6.98
CA PRO A 15 -13.17 -8.24 -6.54
C PRO A 15 -12.98 -6.84 -7.14
N ARG A 16 -11.73 -6.40 -7.32
CA ARG A 16 -11.43 -5.09 -7.90
C ARG A 16 -11.72 -5.03 -9.39
N LEU A 17 -11.43 -6.11 -10.12
CA LEU A 17 -11.75 -6.21 -11.54
C LEU A 17 -13.27 -6.27 -11.76
N LEU A 18 -13.99 -7.03 -10.93
CA LEU A 18 -15.45 -7.07 -10.94
C LEU A 18 -16.08 -5.71 -10.60
N VAL A 19 -15.53 -4.99 -9.61
CA VAL A 19 -15.97 -3.61 -9.30
C VAL A 19 -15.70 -2.68 -10.48
N GLY A 20 -14.52 -2.79 -11.13
CA GLY A 20 -14.19 -2.00 -12.31
C GLY A 20 -15.15 -2.26 -13.48
N LEU A 21 -15.38 -3.54 -13.81
CA LEU A 21 -16.33 -3.94 -14.85
C LEU A 21 -17.76 -3.49 -14.52
N GLY A 22 -18.19 -3.68 -13.27
CA GLY A 22 -19.50 -3.24 -12.80
C GLY A 22 -19.69 -1.73 -12.93
N LEU A 23 -18.67 -0.95 -12.57
CA LEU A 23 -18.69 0.51 -12.74
C LEU A 23 -18.72 0.92 -14.21
N SER A 24 -17.94 0.28 -15.08
CA SER A 24 -17.95 0.57 -16.52
C SER A 24 -19.28 0.20 -17.18
N LEU A 25 -19.85 -0.95 -16.81
CA LEU A 25 -21.14 -1.40 -17.33
C LEU A 25 -22.27 -0.49 -16.81
N GLY A 26 -22.25 -0.13 -15.53
CA GLY A 26 -23.19 0.82 -14.95
C GLY A 26 -23.15 2.17 -15.65
N MET A 27 -21.95 2.71 -15.91
CA MET A 27 -21.81 3.93 -16.73
C MET A 27 -22.40 3.77 -18.12
N PHE A 28 -22.13 2.66 -18.80
CA PHE A 28 -22.65 2.41 -20.14
C PHE A 28 -24.17 2.38 -20.16
N VAL A 29 -24.81 1.68 -19.21
CA VAL A 29 -26.27 1.63 -19.08
C VAL A 29 -26.85 3.02 -18.81
N VAL A 30 -26.21 3.82 -17.94
CA VAL A 30 -26.67 5.17 -17.64
C VAL A 30 -26.58 6.09 -18.85
N VAL A 31 -25.46 6.08 -19.58
CA VAL A 31 -25.28 6.89 -20.80
C VAL A 31 -26.28 6.47 -21.89
N LEU A 32 -26.48 5.16 -22.08
CA LEU A 32 -27.45 4.64 -23.04
C LEU A 32 -28.88 5.02 -22.66
N GLY A 33 -29.25 4.87 -21.37
CA GLY A 33 -30.57 5.22 -20.86
C GLY A 33 -30.90 6.71 -21.02
N VAL A 34 -29.95 7.60 -20.70
CA VAL A 34 -30.10 9.04 -20.93
C VAL A 34 -30.26 9.33 -22.42
N SER A 35 -29.45 8.70 -23.29
CA SER A 35 -29.53 8.92 -24.74
C SER A 35 -30.88 8.48 -25.32
N LEU A 36 -31.39 7.31 -24.90
CA LEU A 36 -32.70 6.81 -25.34
C LEU A 36 -33.86 7.64 -24.81
N PHE A 37 -33.78 8.09 -23.55
CA PHE A 37 -34.80 8.96 -22.96
C PHE A 37 -34.91 10.29 -23.71
N PHE A 38 -33.78 10.92 -24.04
CA PHE A 38 -33.78 12.14 -24.84
C PHE A 38 -34.26 11.91 -26.28
N GLY A 39 -33.84 10.80 -26.90
CA GLY A 39 -34.37 10.40 -28.22
C GLY A 39 -35.90 10.30 -28.21
N PHE A 40 -36.47 9.68 -27.16
CA PHE A 40 -37.92 9.57 -26.96
C PHE A 40 -38.58 10.95 -26.75
N LEU A 41 -37.99 11.85 -25.95
CA LEU A 41 -38.54 13.19 -25.76
C LEU A 41 -38.57 13.99 -27.07
N THR A 42 -37.52 13.87 -27.90
CA THR A 42 -37.46 14.54 -29.20
C THR A 42 -38.41 13.93 -30.23
N SER A 43 -38.63 12.61 -30.22
CA SER A 43 -39.53 11.96 -31.18
C SER A 43 -41.01 12.25 -30.93
N ASN A 44 -41.36 12.63 -29.69
CA ASN A 44 -42.73 12.98 -29.31
C ASN A 44 -42.99 14.50 -29.30
N ASP A 45 -42.10 15.30 -29.87
CA ASP A 45 -42.15 16.78 -29.89
C ASP A 45 -42.34 17.43 -28.49
N LEU A 46 -41.98 16.71 -27.41
CA LEU A 46 -42.05 17.19 -26.03
C LEU A 46 -40.92 18.17 -25.68
N LEU A 47 -39.88 18.21 -26.52
CA LEU A 47 -38.73 19.08 -26.41
C LEU A 47 -38.45 19.69 -27.77
N SER A 48 -38.46 21.02 -27.88
CA SER A 48 -38.17 21.71 -29.14
C SER A 48 -36.81 21.27 -29.67
N ARG A 49 -36.75 20.97 -30.98
CA ARG A 49 -35.53 20.46 -31.63
C ARG A 49 -34.32 21.37 -31.41
N ASP A 50 -34.53 22.68 -31.32
CA ASP A 50 -33.45 23.67 -31.13
C ASP A 50 -32.88 23.67 -29.70
N LEU A 51 -33.70 23.34 -28.69
CA LEU A 51 -33.25 23.25 -27.29
C LEU A 51 -32.76 21.85 -26.90
N ALA A 52 -33.18 20.82 -27.65
CA ALA A 52 -32.79 19.43 -27.39
C ALA A 52 -31.28 19.22 -27.19
N PRO A 53 -30.38 19.73 -28.06
CA PRO A 53 -28.94 19.52 -27.88
C PRO A 53 -28.39 20.21 -26.62
N LEU A 54 -28.91 21.40 -26.27
CA LEU A 54 -28.50 22.14 -25.08
C LEU A 54 -28.89 21.39 -23.80
N VAL A 55 -30.12 20.88 -23.74
CA VAL A 55 -30.61 20.12 -22.58
C VAL A 55 -29.88 18.78 -22.47
N MET A 56 -29.65 18.08 -23.58
CA MET A 56 -28.84 16.85 -23.59
C MET A 56 -27.44 17.09 -23.05
N MET A 57 -26.76 18.15 -23.50
CA MET A 57 -25.44 18.54 -23.02
C MET A 57 -25.46 18.85 -21.51
N GLY A 58 -26.44 19.64 -21.05
CA GLY A 58 -26.60 20.00 -19.65
C GLY A 58 -26.80 18.76 -18.75
N CYS A 59 -27.66 17.84 -19.17
CA CYS A 59 -27.87 16.57 -18.46
C CYS A 59 -26.61 15.68 -18.47
N PHE A 60 -25.88 15.62 -19.58
CA PHE A 60 -24.63 14.87 -19.66
C PHE A 60 -23.57 15.43 -18.70
N LEU A 61 -23.36 16.75 -18.70
CA LEU A 61 -22.42 17.42 -17.79
C LEU A 61 -22.81 17.23 -16.32
N PHE A 62 -24.11 17.36 -16.00
CA PHE A 62 -24.61 17.10 -14.66
C PHE A 62 -24.35 15.66 -14.22
N LEU A 63 -24.66 14.68 -15.08
CA LEU A 63 -24.45 13.27 -14.77
C LEU A 63 -22.97 12.93 -14.61
N PHE A 64 -22.11 13.47 -15.48
CA PHE A 64 -20.66 13.35 -15.37
C PHE A 64 -20.16 13.90 -14.03
N PHE A 65 -20.67 15.07 -13.62
CA PHE A 65 -20.30 15.67 -12.33
C PHE A 65 -20.75 14.83 -11.14
N VAL A 66 -22.00 14.37 -11.13
CA VAL A 66 -22.53 13.48 -10.08
C VAL A 66 -21.69 12.21 -9.98
N LEU A 67 -21.32 11.62 -11.11
CA LEU A 67 -20.47 10.44 -11.15
C LEU A 67 -19.06 10.72 -10.60
N MET A 68 -18.43 11.81 -11.04
CA MET A 68 -17.10 12.22 -10.56
C MET A 68 -17.10 12.45 -9.04
N VAL A 69 -18.09 13.18 -8.53
CA VAL A 69 -18.27 13.40 -7.08
C VAL A 69 -18.50 12.08 -6.36
N GLY A 70 -19.36 11.19 -6.90
CA GLY A 70 -19.60 9.88 -6.34
C GLY A 70 -18.33 9.02 -6.22
N ILE A 71 -17.52 8.96 -7.28
CA ILE A 71 -16.23 8.24 -7.29
C ILE A 71 -15.26 8.86 -6.29
N MET A 72 -15.20 10.19 -6.20
CA MET A 72 -14.34 10.89 -5.26
C MET A 72 -14.74 10.60 -3.81
N LEU A 73 -16.03 10.71 -3.47
CA LEU A 73 -16.57 10.41 -2.15
C LEU A 73 -16.35 8.94 -1.78
N TRP A 74 -16.58 8.01 -2.71
CA TRP A 74 -16.28 6.60 -2.53
C TRP A 74 -14.80 6.37 -2.22
N GLY A 75 -13.90 6.98 -2.99
CA GLY A 75 -12.46 6.90 -2.77
C GLY A 75 -12.03 7.44 -1.39
N LEU A 76 -12.61 8.56 -0.96
CA LEU A 76 -12.40 9.12 0.38
C LEU A 76 -12.91 8.19 1.48
N TRP A 77 -14.10 7.60 1.30
CA TRP A 77 -14.68 6.66 2.26
C TRP A 77 -13.84 5.39 2.40
N VAL A 78 -13.42 4.77 1.29
CA VAL A 78 -12.53 3.59 1.31
C VAL A 78 -11.21 3.91 2.02
N ARG A 79 -10.63 5.10 1.74
CA ARG A 79 -9.42 5.57 2.41
C ARG A 79 -9.64 5.74 3.92
N GLN A 80 -10.74 6.37 4.32
CA GLN A 80 -11.08 6.61 5.71
C GLN A 80 -11.29 5.31 6.47
N LYS A 81 -12.07 4.38 5.92
CA LYS A 81 -12.31 3.05 6.52
C LYS A 81 -11.02 2.29 6.74
N ARG A 82 -10.12 2.29 5.76
CA ARG A 82 -8.80 1.68 5.89
C ARG A 82 -7.96 2.38 6.97
N ASN A 83 -7.95 3.71 6.99
CA ASN A 83 -7.20 4.45 8.00
C ASN A 83 -7.73 4.18 9.41
N GLN A 84 -9.05 4.09 9.59
CA GLN A 84 -9.67 3.70 10.87
C GLN A 84 -9.25 2.30 11.31
N GLN A 85 -9.18 1.34 10.37
CA GLN A 85 -8.70 -0.01 10.69
C GLN A 85 -7.23 -0.01 11.13
N LEU A 86 -6.35 0.70 10.40
CA LEU A 86 -4.94 0.82 10.76
C LEU A 86 -4.76 1.57 12.10
N ASP A 87 -5.52 2.65 12.30
CA ASP A 87 -5.49 3.43 13.54
C ASP A 87 -5.96 2.56 14.71
N GLY A 88 -7.04 1.79 14.54
CA GLY A 88 -7.52 0.85 15.55
C GLY A 88 -6.51 -0.25 15.90
N ALA A 89 -5.64 -0.63 14.97
CA ALA A 89 -4.61 -1.64 15.21
C ALA A 89 -3.37 -1.09 15.93
N PHE A 90 -2.93 0.14 15.62
CA PHE A 90 -1.64 0.67 16.09
C PHE A 90 -1.73 1.77 17.15
N THR A 91 -2.80 2.58 17.16
CA THR A 91 -2.95 3.67 18.13
C THR A 91 -3.10 3.21 19.59
N PRO A 92 -3.74 2.07 19.92
CA PRO A 92 -3.79 1.58 21.30
C PRO A 92 -2.40 1.28 21.89
N TRP A 93 -1.39 1.08 21.04
CA TRP A 93 -0.02 0.77 21.44
C TRP A 93 0.88 2.02 21.56
N GLY A 94 0.27 3.21 21.62
CA GLY A 94 1.00 4.48 21.78
C GLY A 94 1.67 5.01 20.52
N LEU A 95 1.32 4.45 19.35
CA LEU A 95 1.85 4.92 18.07
C LEU A 95 0.96 6.02 17.49
N GLN A 96 1.55 7.19 17.23
CA GLN A 96 0.82 8.35 16.72
C GLN A 96 0.69 8.29 15.20
N PRO A 97 -0.52 8.40 14.66
CA PRO A 97 -0.74 8.33 13.22
C PRO A 97 -0.34 9.64 12.53
N ARG A 98 0.25 9.53 11.35
CA ARG A 98 0.60 10.63 10.45
C ARG A 98 0.25 10.28 9.02
N ASN A 99 -0.05 11.27 8.21
CA ASN A 99 -0.24 11.07 6.77
C ASN A 99 1.12 10.78 6.12
N TYR A 100 1.15 9.79 5.23
CA TYR A 100 2.35 9.40 4.52
C TYR A 100 2.04 9.22 3.04
N LEU A 101 2.65 10.04 2.17
CA LEU A 101 2.30 10.13 0.75
C LEU A 101 0.79 10.49 0.54
N ILE A 102 0.28 10.39 -0.69
CA ILE A 102 -1.13 10.70 -1.03
C ILE A 102 -2.07 9.69 -0.37
N SER A 103 -1.65 8.42 -0.29
CA SER A 103 -2.52 7.29 0.03
C SER A 103 -1.97 6.36 1.10
N GLY A 104 -0.85 6.67 1.74
CA GLY A 104 -0.27 5.89 2.83
C GLY A 104 -0.60 6.44 4.21
N ARG A 105 -0.09 5.76 5.23
CA ARG A 105 -0.21 6.10 6.64
C ARG A 105 1.11 5.76 7.33
N GLN A 106 1.61 6.65 8.17
CA GLN A 106 2.79 6.43 8.99
C GLN A 106 2.35 6.40 10.45
N TYR A 107 3.05 5.62 11.26
CA TYR A 107 2.93 5.70 12.70
C TYR A 107 4.31 5.85 13.32
N ALA A 108 4.43 6.69 14.33
CA ALA A 108 5.67 6.87 15.07
C ALA A 108 5.36 6.95 16.57
N GLY A 109 6.21 6.36 17.39
CA GLY A 109 6.04 6.38 18.83
C GLY A 109 7.08 5.54 19.53
N THR A 110 6.76 5.12 20.75
CA THR A 110 7.61 4.25 21.56
C THR A 110 6.82 3.05 22.06
N TYR A 111 7.40 1.85 21.95
CA TYR A 111 6.83 0.63 22.49
C TYR A 111 7.87 -0.06 23.38
N ARG A 112 7.51 -0.39 24.62
CA ARG A 112 8.43 -0.94 25.65
C ARG A 112 9.77 -0.20 25.73
N GLY A 113 9.73 1.14 25.68
CA GLY A 113 10.91 2.01 25.75
C GLY A 113 11.74 2.13 24.46
N ARG A 114 11.33 1.48 23.36
CA ARG A 114 12.03 1.54 22.07
C ARG A 114 11.28 2.41 21.08
N ALA A 115 12.00 3.20 20.29
CA ALA A 115 11.40 3.96 19.20
C ALA A 115 10.90 3.00 18.11
N VAL A 116 9.65 3.20 17.68
CA VAL A 116 9.01 2.42 16.63
C VAL A 116 8.51 3.35 15.54
N ASN A 117 8.85 3.03 14.29
CA ASN A 117 8.32 3.69 13.11
C ASN A 117 7.66 2.67 12.21
N LEU A 118 6.47 2.99 11.71
CA LEU A 118 5.69 2.13 10.85
C LEU A 118 5.28 2.89 9.60
N TYR A 119 5.36 2.24 8.46
CA TYR A 119 4.96 2.78 7.18
C TYR A 119 4.02 1.82 6.46
N PHE A 120 2.79 2.28 6.25
CA PHE A 120 1.83 1.61 5.40
C PHE A 120 1.67 2.41 4.11
N HIS A 121 1.83 1.76 2.96
CA HIS A 121 1.51 2.35 1.68
C HIS A 121 1.06 1.27 0.69
N VAL A 122 0.39 1.69 -0.37
CA VAL A 122 0.02 0.79 -1.46
C VAL A 122 1.07 0.97 -2.56
N SER A 123 1.91 -0.04 -2.74
CA SER A 123 2.94 -0.07 -3.77
C SER A 123 2.43 -0.86 -4.97
N GLY A 124 2.76 -0.43 -6.18
CA GLY A 124 2.28 -1.13 -7.36
C GLY A 124 2.58 -0.45 -8.67
N GLY A 125 2.92 -1.24 -9.68
CA GLY A 125 3.00 -0.78 -11.06
C GLY A 125 1.62 -0.55 -11.67
N ARG A 126 1.58 -0.24 -12.96
CA ARG A 126 0.36 0.09 -13.73
C ARG A 126 -0.77 -0.96 -13.60
N TYR A 127 -0.43 -2.20 -13.25
CA TYR A 127 -1.36 -3.35 -13.29
C TYR A 127 -1.66 -3.98 -11.92
N VAL A 128 -0.83 -3.77 -10.89
CA VAL A 128 -1.00 -4.48 -9.60
C VAL A 128 -0.67 -3.54 -8.45
N ARG A 129 -1.66 -3.26 -7.60
CA ARG A 129 -1.52 -2.46 -6.37
C ARG A 129 -1.62 -3.34 -5.14
N THR A 130 -0.52 -3.47 -4.41
CA THR A 130 -0.41 -4.34 -3.24
C THR A 130 -0.07 -3.53 -1.99
N PRO A 131 -0.71 -3.81 -0.85
CA PRO A 131 -0.35 -3.15 0.38
C PRO A 131 1.04 -3.60 0.82
N VAL A 132 1.80 -2.64 1.32
CA VAL A 132 3.12 -2.81 1.91
C VAL A 132 3.07 -2.22 3.30
N LEU A 133 3.45 -3.02 4.28
CA LEU A 133 3.56 -2.64 5.67
C LEU A 133 4.99 -2.88 6.11
N GLU A 134 5.64 -1.84 6.61
CA GLU A 134 7.00 -1.90 7.12
C GLU A 134 7.00 -1.39 8.55
N ILE A 135 7.46 -2.22 9.49
CA ILE A 135 7.54 -1.89 10.91
C ILE A 135 9.01 -1.90 11.29
N PHE A 136 9.51 -0.82 11.87
CA PHE A 136 10.89 -0.65 12.32
C PHE A 136 10.90 -0.47 13.82
N VAL A 137 11.63 -1.32 14.53
CA VAL A 137 11.91 -1.19 15.97
C VAL A 137 13.38 -0.87 16.14
N ARG A 138 13.67 0.24 16.84
CA ARG A 138 15.04 0.68 17.07
C ARG A 138 15.77 -0.26 18.04
N GLY A 139 17.03 -0.52 17.74
CA GLY A 139 17.95 -1.28 18.59
C GLY A 139 19.40 -0.85 18.40
N ASN A 140 20.32 -1.48 19.12
CA ASN A 140 21.77 -1.28 19.01
C ASN A 140 22.41 -2.47 18.31
N ILE A 141 21.97 -2.72 17.08
CA ILE A 141 22.48 -3.81 16.24
C ILE A 141 23.62 -3.25 15.40
N ARG A 142 24.73 -3.99 15.33
CA ARG A 142 25.96 -3.56 14.65
C ARG A 142 26.26 -4.35 13.38
N THR A 143 25.36 -5.22 12.94
CA THR A 143 25.55 -6.06 11.74
C THR A 143 24.27 -6.11 10.90
N ARG A 144 24.30 -6.88 9.81
CA ARG A 144 23.14 -7.08 8.92
C ARG A 144 22.75 -8.55 8.86
N LEU A 145 21.43 -8.80 8.86
CA LEU A 145 20.86 -10.12 8.65
C LEU A 145 19.49 -9.98 7.99
N GLY A 146 19.34 -10.52 6.78
CA GLY A 146 18.05 -10.61 6.10
C GLY A 146 17.48 -12.02 6.18
N LEU A 147 16.22 -12.14 6.59
CA LEU A 147 15.43 -13.36 6.50
C LEU A 147 14.17 -13.09 5.70
N GLY A 148 13.86 -13.93 4.72
CA GLY A 148 12.62 -13.77 3.97
C GLY A 148 12.22 -15.04 3.25
N SER A 149 10.95 -15.13 2.86
CA SER A 149 10.51 -16.26 2.05
C SER A 149 11.31 -16.34 0.74
N SER A 150 11.51 -17.56 0.26
CA SER A 150 12.30 -17.90 -0.94
C SER A 150 11.64 -17.47 -2.26
N ASN A 151 11.24 -16.21 -2.34
CA ASN A 151 10.66 -15.59 -3.51
C ASN A 151 11.74 -15.09 -4.48
N VAL A 152 11.34 -14.90 -5.75
CA VAL A 152 12.22 -14.50 -6.85
C VAL A 152 13.02 -13.22 -6.53
N LEU A 153 12.38 -12.23 -5.89
CA LEU A 153 13.03 -10.98 -5.49
C LEU A 153 14.16 -11.18 -4.47
N THR A 154 13.95 -12.08 -3.50
CA THR A 154 14.95 -12.39 -2.47
C THR A 154 16.16 -13.13 -3.08
N ARG A 155 15.91 -14.02 -4.06
CA ARG A 155 16.99 -14.70 -4.81
C ARG A 155 17.79 -13.73 -5.68
N LEU A 156 17.11 -12.76 -6.31
CA LEU A 156 17.76 -11.71 -7.10
C LEU A 156 18.62 -10.77 -6.22
N GLY A 157 18.18 -10.48 -5.00
CA GLY A 157 18.99 -9.74 -4.03
C GLY A 157 20.30 -10.47 -3.70
N GLY A 158 20.23 -11.77 -3.41
CA GLY A 158 21.41 -12.60 -3.13
C GLY A 158 22.38 -12.74 -4.31
N THR A 159 21.87 -12.80 -5.55
CA THR A 159 22.73 -12.83 -6.74
C THR A 159 23.43 -11.50 -7.00
N LEU A 160 22.75 -10.37 -6.75
CA LEU A 160 23.33 -9.03 -6.89
C LEU A 160 24.40 -8.75 -5.82
N THR A 161 24.21 -9.23 -4.59
CA THR A 161 25.19 -9.07 -3.50
C THR A 161 26.28 -10.14 -3.47
N ARG A 162 26.20 -11.17 -4.35
CA ARG A 162 27.07 -12.36 -4.37
C ARG A 162 27.16 -13.09 -3.02
N GLN A 163 26.21 -12.87 -2.11
CA GLN A 163 26.19 -13.55 -0.82
C GLN A 163 25.51 -14.91 -0.95
N LYS A 164 26.19 -15.96 -0.47
CA LYS A 164 25.60 -17.28 -0.39
C LYS A 164 24.59 -17.31 0.76
N ALA A 165 23.40 -17.83 0.51
CA ALA A 165 22.41 -17.99 1.56
C ALA A 165 22.94 -18.97 2.62
N LEU A 166 22.79 -18.60 3.89
CA LEU A 166 23.14 -19.44 5.03
C LEU A 166 22.13 -20.59 5.12
N SER A 167 22.62 -21.83 5.06
CA SER A 167 21.79 -23.00 5.35
C SER A 167 21.81 -23.30 6.85
N ILE A 168 20.63 -23.45 7.43
CA ILE A 168 20.42 -23.90 8.80
C ILE A 168 19.53 -25.14 8.73
N ASP A 169 20.01 -26.23 9.32
CA ASP A 169 19.29 -27.50 9.38
C ASP A 169 18.23 -27.45 10.48
N ASP A 170 17.13 -26.76 10.20
CA ASP A 170 15.99 -26.60 11.10
C ASP A 170 14.70 -26.46 10.27
N PRO A 171 13.66 -27.28 10.53
CA PRO A 171 12.39 -27.22 9.80
C PRO A 171 11.71 -25.84 9.79
N ILE A 172 11.97 -25.00 10.81
CA ILE A 172 11.42 -23.64 10.89
C ILE A 172 11.92 -22.78 9.73
N TYR A 173 13.17 -22.96 9.31
CA TYR A 173 13.81 -22.17 8.26
C TYR A 173 13.67 -22.79 6.86
N GLU A 174 13.02 -23.95 6.73
CA GLU A 174 12.78 -24.55 5.42
C GLU A 174 11.99 -23.59 4.52
N GLY A 175 12.55 -23.23 3.36
CA GLY A 175 11.95 -22.27 2.43
C GLY A 175 12.17 -20.79 2.79
N VAL A 176 12.91 -20.49 3.86
CA VAL A 176 13.39 -19.16 4.22
C VAL A 176 14.82 -18.99 3.69
N LEU A 177 15.10 -17.87 3.03
CA LEU A 177 16.45 -17.49 2.64
C LEU A 177 17.04 -16.57 3.72
N ILE A 178 18.25 -16.91 4.15
CA ILE A 178 18.96 -16.23 5.24
C ILE A 178 20.24 -15.64 4.66
N TYR A 179 20.39 -14.33 4.74
CA TYR A 179 21.54 -13.59 4.23
C TYR A 179 22.19 -12.81 5.37
N PRO A 180 23.13 -13.42 6.10
CA PRO A 180 23.90 -12.75 7.14
C PRO A 180 25.10 -12.00 6.55
N LEU A 181 25.48 -10.89 7.18
CA LEU A 181 26.80 -10.30 7.01
C LEU A 181 27.85 -11.02 7.88
N ASP A 182 27.47 -11.41 9.10
CA ASP A 182 28.26 -12.25 10.01
C ASP A 182 27.56 -13.60 10.21
N GLU A 183 28.06 -14.65 9.56
CA GLU A 183 27.47 -15.99 9.64
C GLU A 183 27.53 -16.58 11.06
N SER A 184 28.62 -16.35 11.79
CA SER A 184 28.82 -16.93 13.13
C SER A 184 27.82 -16.34 14.12
N TRP A 185 27.68 -15.03 14.13
CA TRP A 185 26.71 -14.30 14.93
C TRP A 185 25.28 -14.70 14.56
N ALA A 186 24.97 -14.79 13.26
CA ALA A 186 23.64 -15.17 12.81
C ALA A 186 23.27 -16.60 13.24
N ARG A 187 24.21 -17.56 13.18
CA ARG A 187 23.96 -18.93 13.67
C ARG A 187 23.66 -18.94 15.17
N THR A 188 24.41 -18.19 15.97
CA THR A 188 24.15 -18.08 17.42
C THR A 188 22.81 -17.42 17.71
N LEU A 189 22.44 -16.36 16.98
CA LEU A 189 21.14 -15.71 17.09
C LEU A 189 19.99 -16.65 16.76
N LEU A 190 20.10 -17.36 15.64
CA LEU A 190 19.04 -18.21 15.12
C LEU A 190 18.93 -19.55 15.86
N ALA A 191 19.93 -19.93 16.65
CA ALA A 191 19.87 -21.05 17.58
C ALA A 191 19.07 -20.72 18.86
N ASN A 192 18.86 -19.44 19.19
CA ASN A 192 18.12 -19.04 20.39
C ASN A 192 16.62 -19.41 20.28
N PRO A 193 16.07 -20.20 21.22
CA PRO A 193 14.66 -20.62 21.18
C PRO A 193 13.66 -19.45 21.11
N PHE A 194 13.93 -18.35 21.82
CA PHE A 194 13.05 -17.18 21.82
C PHE A 194 13.03 -16.49 20.46
N VAL A 195 14.19 -16.39 19.81
CA VAL A 195 14.31 -15.84 18.44
C VAL A 195 13.58 -16.72 17.44
N ARG A 196 13.72 -18.04 17.57
CA ARG A 196 13.03 -19.02 16.71
C ARG A 196 11.51 -18.87 16.79
N THR A 197 10.95 -18.77 18.00
CA THR A 197 9.51 -18.56 18.21
C THR A 197 9.03 -17.25 17.57
N ALA A 198 9.71 -16.13 17.86
CA ALA A 198 9.35 -14.83 17.31
C ALA A 198 9.44 -14.81 15.77
N LEU A 199 10.49 -15.39 15.18
CA LEU A 199 10.63 -15.50 13.73
C LEU A 199 9.56 -16.40 13.11
N THR A 200 9.13 -17.45 13.80
CA THR A 200 8.06 -18.33 13.31
C THR A 200 6.74 -17.57 13.17
N HIS A 201 6.38 -16.77 14.18
CA HIS A 201 5.19 -15.92 14.14
C HIS A 201 5.30 -14.80 13.09
N LEU A 202 6.45 -14.12 13.05
CA LEU A 202 6.69 -13.00 12.13
C LEU A 202 6.72 -13.46 10.67
N LEU A 203 7.44 -14.53 10.35
CA LEU A 203 7.56 -15.05 8.97
C LEU A 203 6.30 -15.83 8.54
N GLY A 204 5.58 -16.45 9.50
CA GLY A 204 4.25 -17.02 9.33
C GLY A 204 4.08 -17.84 8.05
N LYS A 205 4.63 -19.07 7.99
CA LYS A 205 4.58 -19.97 6.81
C LYS A 205 3.16 -20.16 6.24
N ASP A 206 2.14 -20.05 7.07
CA ASP A 206 0.74 -20.24 6.69
C ASP A 206 -0.07 -18.94 6.62
N THR A 207 0.55 -17.79 6.91
CA THR A 207 -0.14 -16.51 6.76
C THR A 207 0.05 -15.97 5.33
N PRO A 208 -1.02 -15.52 4.66
CA PRO A 208 -0.89 -15.02 3.30
C PRO A 208 -0.02 -13.76 3.23
N GLY A 209 0.77 -13.66 2.17
CA GLY A 209 1.67 -12.55 1.90
C GLY A 209 3.14 -12.94 1.85
N VAL A 210 3.97 -11.98 1.48
CA VAL A 210 5.42 -12.09 1.47
C VAL A 210 5.94 -11.34 2.69
N ARG A 211 6.65 -12.06 3.55
CA ARG A 211 7.20 -11.51 4.79
C ARG A 211 8.70 -11.61 4.80
N ALA A 212 9.35 -10.57 5.30
CA ALA A 212 10.77 -10.54 5.53
C ALA A 212 11.07 -9.84 6.85
N VAL A 213 12.01 -10.39 7.62
CA VAL A 213 12.58 -9.77 8.80
C VAL A 213 14.00 -9.37 8.45
N VAL A 214 14.35 -8.11 8.68
CA VAL A 214 15.69 -7.59 8.36
C VAL A 214 16.25 -6.88 9.58
N TYR A 215 17.42 -7.33 10.01
CA TYR A 215 18.30 -6.63 10.93
C TYR A 215 19.19 -5.71 10.09
N THR A 216 19.06 -4.41 10.34
CA THR A 216 19.98 -3.39 9.85
C THR A 216 20.74 -2.80 11.04
N PRO A 217 21.84 -2.06 10.79
CA PRO A 217 22.38 -1.23 11.83
C PRO A 217 21.26 -0.34 12.41
N ASP A 218 21.19 -0.29 13.74
CA ASP A 218 20.22 0.47 14.53
C ASP A 218 18.75 -0.03 14.55
N ALA A 219 18.37 -1.08 13.82
CA ALA A 219 16.97 -1.51 13.80
C ALA A 219 16.73 -2.97 13.42
N VAL A 220 15.62 -3.51 13.92
CA VAL A 220 14.97 -4.71 13.36
C VAL A 220 13.71 -4.27 12.65
N SER A 221 13.46 -4.82 11.46
CA SER A 221 12.29 -4.49 10.68
C SER A 221 11.53 -5.72 10.21
N LEU A 222 10.21 -5.61 10.17
CA LEU A 222 9.31 -6.53 9.50
C LEU A 222 8.75 -5.83 8.26
N THR A 223 8.87 -6.49 7.10
CA THR A 223 8.24 -6.07 5.85
C THR A 223 7.19 -7.09 5.45
N LEU A 224 5.94 -6.66 5.27
CA LEU A 224 4.86 -7.45 4.71
C LEU A 224 4.45 -6.86 3.35
N ARG A 225 4.30 -7.73 2.36
CA ARG A 225 3.81 -7.39 1.00
C ARG A 225 2.74 -8.38 0.57
N HIS A 226 1.88 -8.01 -0.38
CA HIS A 226 0.88 -8.93 -0.96
C HIS A 226 -0.08 -9.56 0.07
N PHE A 227 -0.47 -8.80 1.09
CA PHE A 227 -1.30 -9.29 2.19
C PHE A 227 -2.69 -8.61 2.17
N GLY A 228 -3.68 -9.20 2.84
CA GLY A 228 -5.02 -8.61 3.00
C GLY A 228 -5.06 -7.68 4.22
N LEU A 229 -5.80 -6.57 4.15
CA LEU A 229 -5.91 -5.62 5.26
C LEU A 229 -6.54 -6.25 6.51
N ASP A 230 -7.36 -7.27 6.34
CA ASP A 230 -7.96 -8.10 7.39
C ASP A 230 -6.93 -8.74 8.34
N LEU A 231 -5.69 -8.93 7.89
CA LEU A 231 -4.59 -9.41 8.73
C LEU A 231 -4.11 -8.36 9.76
N ILE A 232 -4.41 -7.08 9.54
CA ILE A 232 -4.04 -6.02 10.47
C ILE A 232 -5.16 -5.88 11.50
N THR A 233 -5.03 -6.65 12.58
CA THR A 233 -5.86 -6.58 13.77
C THR A 233 -5.07 -6.00 14.95
N PRO A 234 -5.73 -5.49 16.00
CA PRO A 234 -5.04 -5.01 17.20
C PRO A 234 -4.18 -6.09 17.87
N SER A 235 -4.64 -7.35 17.86
CA SER A 235 -3.89 -8.48 18.41
C SER A 235 -2.65 -8.82 17.59
N ALA A 236 -2.78 -8.90 16.26
CA ALA A 236 -1.66 -9.18 15.38
C ALA A 236 -0.62 -8.04 15.42
N ALA A 237 -1.08 -6.78 15.46
CA ALA A 237 -0.19 -5.63 15.62
C ALA A 237 0.62 -5.69 16.91
N ARG A 238 -0.03 -6.06 18.04
CA ARG A 238 0.66 -6.26 19.32
C ARG A 238 1.71 -7.35 19.23
N GLU A 239 1.34 -8.52 18.71
CA GLU A 239 2.24 -9.66 18.57
C GLU A 239 3.46 -9.30 17.72
N TRP A 240 3.27 -8.61 16.59
CA TRP A 240 4.39 -8.15 15.76
C TRP A 240 5.31 -7.18 16.51
N LEU A 241 4.75 -6.25 17.30
CA LEU A 241 5.54 -5.30 18.09
C LEU A 241 6.29 -6.00 19.23
N GLU A 242 5.66 -6.96 19.90
CA GLU A 242 6.28 -7.78 20.95
C GLU A 242 7.42 -8.62 20.38
N ASP A 243 7.18 -9.35 19.30
CA ASP A 243 8.17 -10.19 18.65
C ASP A 243 9.35 -9.36 18.13
N LEU A 244 9.11 -8.25 17.42
CA LEU A 244 10.19 -7.38 16.93
C LEU A 244 11.01 -6.76 18.06
N THR A 245 10.36 -6.37 19.16
CA THR A 245 11.07 -5.84 20.33
C THR A 245 11.91 -6.92 20.99
N ALA A 246 11.38 -8.14 21.12
CA ALA A 246 12.12 -9.28 21.64
C ALA A 246 13.32 -9.63 20.75
N LEU A 247 13.15 -9.61 19.43
CA LEU A 247 14.25 -9.82 18.49
C LEU A 247 15.36 -8.79 18.64
N ALA A 248 15.01 -7.50 18.75
CA ALA A 248 15.99 -6.44 18.98
C ALA A 248 16.74 -6.63 20.30
N GLU A 249 16.03 -6.97 21.38
CA GLU A 249 16.62 -7.22 22.70
C GLU A 249 17.55 -8.44 22.70
N GLN A 250 17.15 -9.55 22.07
CA GLN A 250 18.00 -10.75 21.99
C GLN A 250 19.25 -10.49 21.15
N ALA A 251 19.13 -9.75 20.04
CA ALA A 251 20.27 -9.37 19.22
C ALA A 251 21.29 -8.50 19.98
N GLU A 252 20.83 -7.64 20.89
CA GLU A 252 21.69 -6.80 21.73
C GLU A 252 22.35 -7.56 22.89
N LYS A 253 21.69 -8.57 23.45
CA LYS A 253 22.21 -9.39 24.56
C LYS A 253 23.30 -10.36 24.11
N GLN A 254 23.39 -10.63 22.82
CA GLN A 254 24.42 -11.52 22.29
C GLN A 254 25.80 -10.90 22.31
N LEU A 255 26.80 -11.77 22.22
CA LEU A 255 28.16 -11.33 21.96
C LEU A 255 28.17 -10.44 20.70
N PRO A 256 28.89 -9.31 20.74
CA PRO A 256 28.96 -8.42 19.59
C PRO A 256 29.38 -9.19 18.32
N PRO A 257 28.83 -8.84 17.15
CA PRO A 257 29.23 -9.45 15.90
C PRO A 257 30.71 -9.16 15.62
N THR A 258 31.40 -10.12 15.01
CA THR A 258 32.78 -9.97 14.55
C THR A 258 32.84 -9.05 13.33
N ILE A 259 31.85 -9.17 12.45
CA ILE A 259 31.72 -8.31 11.26
C ILE A 259 30.65 -7.24 11.52
N THR A 260 31.12 -6.01 11.68
CA THR A 260 30.25 -4.85 11.90
C THR A 260 29.92 -4.09 10.62
N ALA A 261 28.82 -3.34 10.66
CA ALA A 261 28.31 -2.52 9.58
C ALA A 261 27.79 -1.19 10.12
N GLU A 262 28.08 -0.11 9.41
CA GLU A 262 27.50 1.20 9.69
C GLU A 262 26.17 1.41 8.97
N SER A 263 25.28 2.17 9.59
CA SER A 263 23.99 2.56 9.03
C SER A 263 24.17 3.48 7.83
N SER A 264 23.71 3.05 6.66
CA SER A 264 23.77 3.85 5.45
C SER A 264 22.74 4.98 5.47
N LYS A 265 22.99 6.07 4.73
CA LYS A 265 22.02 7.19 4.60
C LYS A 265 20.66 6.72 4.08
N ILE A 266 20.64 5.70 3.22
CA ILE A 266 19.40 5.13 2.69
C ILE A 266 18.61 4.43 3.79
N GLU A 267 19.27 3.63 4.65
CA GLU A 267 18.64 2.97 5.80
C GLU A 267 18.13 4.00 6.81
N GLN A 268 18.93 5.02 7.14
CA GLN A 268 18.52 6.10 8.03
C GLN A 268 17.28 6.85 7.52
N ASN A 269 17.27 7.22 6.24
CA ASN A 269 16.12 7.86 5.61
C ASN A 269 14.90 6.93 5.52
N ALA A 270 15.14 5.64 5.29
CA ALA A 270 14.10 4.62 5.27
C ALA A 270 13.41 4.48 6.64
N ILE A 271 14.12 4.73 7.74
CA ILE A 271 13.59 4.70 9.11
C ILE A 271 12.96 6.05 9.50
N ALA A 272 13.60 7.18 9.18
CA ALA A 272 13.29 8.47 9.80
C ALA A 272 12.36 9.38 9.00
N ASN A 273 12.46 9.44 7.66
CA ASN A 273 11.76 10.50 6.92
C ASN A 273 11.55 10.19 5.43
N ARG A 274 10.41 9.60 5.08
CA ARG A 274 10.06 9.24 3.70
C ARG A 274 9.03 10.19 3.04
N GLY A 275 8.57 11.23 3.72
CA GLY A 275 7.28 11.90 3.43
C GLY A 275 7.28 13.15 2.53
N ALA A 276 8.39 13.56 1.90
CA ALA A 276 8.56 14.95 1.46
C ALA A 276 7.81 15.42 0.20
N PHE A 277 6.99 14.62 -0.49
CA PHE A 277 6.38 15.06 -1.76
C PHE A 277 4.99 14.48 -1.95
N THR A 278 3.89 15.22 -1.73
CA THR A 278 2.55 14.76 -2.17
C THR A 278 1.42 15.80 -2.21
N ILE A 279 1.71 17.11 -2.26
CA ILE A 279 0.67 18.15 -2.43
C ILE A 279 0.35 18.53 -3.92
N PRO A 280 1.23 18.40 -4.94
CA PRO A 280 0.94 19.00 -6.26
C PRO A 280 -0.08 18.24 -7.13
N VAL A 281 -0.27 16.92 -6.95
CA VAL A 281 -1.05 16.11 -7.93
C VAL A 281 -2.56 16.36 -7.87
N VAL A 282 -3.13 16.53 -6.68
CA VAL A 282 -4.58 16.77 -6.51
C VAL A 282 -4.95 18.16 -7.03
N VAL A 283 -4.10 19.16 -6.77
CA VAL A 283 -4.29 20.53 -7.28
C VAL A 283 -4.21 20.55 -8.81
N VAL A 284 -3.26 19.82 -9.41
CA VAL A 284 -3.14 19.73 -10.88
C VAL A 284 -4.35 19.04 -11.51
N MET A 285 -4.86 17.94 -10.93
CA MET A 285 -6.04 17.24 -11.44
C MET A 285 -7.31 18.10 -11.38
N LEU A 286 -7.53 18.80 -10.26
CA LEU A 286 -8.64 19.75 -10.13
C LEU A 286 -8.47 20.92 -11.12
N GLY A 287 -7.25 21.44 -11.28
CA GLY A 287 -6.95 22.49 -12.26
C GLY A 287 -7.29 22.08 -13.69
N ILE A 288 -6.89 20.87 -14.11
CA ILE A 288 -7.23 20.35 -15.46
C ILE A 288 -8.74 20.23 -15.63
N LEU A 289 -9.46 19.72 -14.63
CA LEU A 289 -10.92 19.62 -14.68
C LEU A 289 -11.59 20.99 -14.86
N PHE A 290 -11.15 22.00 -14.08
CA PHE A 290 -11.63 23.38 -14.23
C PHE A 290 -11.30 23.97 -15.59
N CYS A 291 -10.12 23.70 -16.15
CA CYS A 291 -9.75 24.15 -17.49
C CYS A 291 -10.64 23.51 -18.58
N VAL A 292 -10.95 22.21 -18.48
CA VAL A 292 -11.82 21.53 -19.46
C VAL A 292 -13.23 22.11 -19.40
N VAL A 293 -13.80 22.28 -18.20
CA VAL A 293 -15.13 22.88 -18.02
C VAL A 293 -15.14 24.32 -18.53
N GLY A 294 -14.12 25.11 -18.19
CA GLY A 294 -13.98 26.49 -18.67
C GLY A 294 -13.88 26.58 -20.20
N MET A 295 -13.14 25.67 -20.84
CA MET A 295 -13.02 25.63 -22.29
C MET A 295 -14.36 25.28 -22.96
N VAL A 296 -15.12 24.32 -22.41
CA VAL A 296 -16.46 23.99 -22.92
C VAL A 296 -17.39 25.19 -22.80
N VAL A 297 -17.41 25.87 -21.64
CA VAL A 297 -18.23 27.08 -21.45
C VAL A 297 -17.83 28.19 -22.43
N LEU A 298 -16.53 28.41 -22.64
CA LEU A 298 -16.02 29.43 -23.56
C LEU A 298 -16.47 29.14 -25.01
N VAL A 299 -16.31 27.90 -25.47
CA VAL A 299 -16.75 27.47 -26.81
C VAL A 299 -18.25 27.68 -26.98
N LEU A 300 -19.05 27.35 -25.96
CA LEU A 300 -20.50 27.56 -25.98
C LEU A 300 -20.89 29.04 -26.03
N THR A 301 -20.20 29.90 -25.27
CA THR A 301 -20.46 31.35 -25.34
C THR A 301 -20.10 31.91 -26.71
N MET A 302 -19.03 31.41 -27.32
CA MET A 302 -18.60 31.82 -28.66
C MET A 302 -19.60 31.39 -29.72
N THR A 303 -20.08 30.14 -29.71
CA THR A 303 -21.08 29.66 -30.69
C THR A 303 -22.44 30.32 -30.53
N ALA A 304 -22.85 30.63 -29.29
CA ALA A 304 -24.07 31.39 -29.03
C ALA A 304 -23.98 32.85 -29.53
N LEU A 305 -22.81 33.48 -29.41
CA LEU A 305 -22.57 34.87 -29.87
C LEU A 305 -22.47 34.98 -31.39
N THR A 306 -21.97 33.95 -32.09
CA THR A 306 -21.79 34.01 -33.55
C THR A 306 -23.07 33.70 -34.34
N GLY A 307 -24.16 33.28 -33.69
CA GLY A 307 -25.44 32.97 -34.36
C GLY A 307 -25.37 31.79 -35.34
N THR A 308 -24.25 31.09 -35.38
CA THR A 308 -24.01 29.92 -36.24
C THR A 308 -24.42 28.66 -35.49
N PHE A 309 -25.71 28.53 -35.22
CA PHE A 309 -26.30 27.20 -35.02
C PHE A 309 -26.93 26.80 -36.37
N PRO A 310 -26.46 25.74 -37.04
CA PRO A 310 -27.19 25.15 -38.17
C PRO A 310 -28.52 24.57 -37.69
#